data_AF-A0A3R7XIN4-F1
#
_entry.id   AF-A0A3R7XIN4-F1
#
_cell.length_a   1.000
_cell.length_b   1.000
_cell.length_c   1.000
_cell.angle_alpha   90.00
_cell.angle_beta   90.00
_cell.angle_gamma   90.00
#
_symmetry.space_group_name_H-M   'P 1'
#
loop_
_entity.id
_entity.type
_entity.pdbx_description
1 polymer ?
#
loop_
_entity_poly.entity_id
_entity_poly.type
_entity_poly.pdbx_seq_one_letter_code
_entity_poly.pdbx_strand_id
1 'polypeptide(L)'
;MRFLLFLGKFLVYLTILFIIMLPATINYFETGDRTLSTLTFFTFYLPMNLIPFIALVLATPVTNKLRAQYIGVGSFIIFLFTMTIIYFQFTYTSIASELFYLYSIGRAAFPFILWFVLVNKHLDFNLMHNLS
;
A
#
# COMPACT_ATOMS: atom_id res chain seq x y z
N MET A 1 6.69 -3.95 -24.49
CA MET A 1 7.34 -5.05 -23.76
C MET A 1 7.80 -4.71 -22.33
N ARG A 2 8.04 -3.43 -21.97
CA ARG A 2 8.55 -3.03 -20.62
C ARG A 2 7.51 -3.00 -19.49
N PHE A 3 6.26 -2.60 -19.77
CA PHE A 3 5.17 -2.61 -18.78
C PHE A 3 4.81 -4.02 -18.29
N LEU A 4 4.76 -5.01 -19.18
CA LEU A 4 4.47 -6.40 -18.82
C LEU A 4 5.51 -6.99 -17.86
N LEU A 5 6.79 -6.62 -18.02
CA LEU A 5 7.85 -7.03 -17.10
C LEU A 5 7.71 -6.38 -15.72
N PHE A 6 7.38 -5.09 -15.67
CA PHE A 6 7.06 -4.41 -14.41
C PHE A 6 5.86 -5.06 -13.72
N LEU A 7 4.78 -5.27 -14.47
CA LEU A 7 3.55 -5.88 -13.97
C LEU A 7 3.81 -7.29 -13.44
N GLY A 8 4.60 -8.10 -14.17
CA GLY A 8 5.03 -9.42 -13.70
C GLY A 8 5.77 -9.36 -12.37
N LYS A 9 6.78 -8.48 -12.25
CA LYS A 9 7.52 -8.27 -11.00
C LYS A 9 6.62 -7.81 -9.86
N PHE A 10 5.74 -6.85 -10.14
CA PHE A 10 4.76 -6.36 -9.17
C PHE A 10 3.87 -7.49 -8.65
N LEU A 11 3.30 -8.31 -9.53
CA LEU A 11 2.45 -9.43 -9.14
C LEU A 11 3.22 -10.48 -8.31
N VAL A 12 4.49 -10.75 -8.64
CA VAL A 12 5.33 -11.65 -7.83
C VAL A 12 5.56 -11.06 -6.44
N TYR A 13 6.00 -9.80 -6.32
CA TYR A 13 6.23 -9.19 -5.01
C TYR A 13 4.95 -9.07 -4.19
N LEU A 14 3.84 -8.70 -4.83
CA LEU A 14 2.52 -8.63 -4.21
C LEU A 14 2.13 -9.99 -3.63
N THR A 15 2.30 -11.07 -4.41
CA THR A 15 1.98 -12.43 -3.98
C THR A 15 2.83 -12.85 -2.79
N ILE A 16 4.14 -12.64 -2.84
CA ILE A 16 5.05 -12.99 -1.74
C ILE A 16 4.66 -12.25 -0.45
N LEU A 17 4.46 -10.93 -0.53
CA LEU A 17 4.09 -10.12 0.62
C LEU A 17 2.70 -10.47 1.16
N PHE A 18 1.76 -10.82 0.29
CA PHE A 18 0.43 -11.28 0.68
C PHE A 18 0.47 -12.61 1.43
N ILE A 19 1.26 -13.59 0.94
CA ILE A 19 1.45 -14.88 1.62
C ILE A 19 2.02 -14.69 3.02
N ILE A 20 3.01 -13.81 3.18
CA ILE A 20 3.60 -13.50 4.50
C ILE A 20 2.54 -12.96 5.47
N MET A 21 1.57 -12.19 4.96
CA MET A 21 0.52 -11.55 5.76
C MET A 21 -0.77 -12.37 5.86
N LEU A 22 -0.83 -13.53 5.20
CA LEU A 22 -1.99 -14.41 5.19
C LEU A 22 -2.44 -14.82 6.61
N PRO A 23 -1.54 -15.22 7.54
CA PRO A 23 -1.96 -15.62 8.89
C PRO A 23 -2.63 -14.49 9.66
N ALA A 24 -2.11 -13.27 9.53
CA ALA A 24 -2.68 -12.08 10.17
C ALA A 24 -4.06 -11.72 9.60
N THR A 25 -4.21 -11.88 8.29
CA THR A 25 -5.47 -11.64 7.57
C THR A 25 -6.53 -12.67 7.95
N ILE A 26 -6.16 -13.95 8.03
CA ILE A 26 -7.07 -15.03 8.45
C ILE A 26 -7.58 -14.77 9.88
N ASN A 27 -6.68 -14.48 10.82
CA ASN A 27 -7.05 -14.13 12.20
C ASN A 27 -8.03 -12.94 12.27
N TYR A 28 -7.85 -11.92 11.44
CA TYR A 28 -8.79 -10.79 11.37
C TYR A 28 -10.21 -11.23 10.97
N PHE A 29 -10.34 -12.13 9.99
CA PHE A 29 -11.65 -12.62 9.56
C PHE A 29 -12.26 -13.64 10.54
N GLU A 30 -11.45 -14.47 11.19
CA GLU A 30 -11.90 -15.50 12.14
C GLU A 30 -12.38 -14.91 13.46
N THR A 31 -11.77 -13.83 13.94
CA THR A 31 -12.16 -13.19 15.21
C THR A 31 -13.58 -12.63 15.18
N GLY A 32 -14.12 -12.32 14.00
CA GLY A 32 -15.46 -11.73 13.83
C GLY A 32 -15.61 -10.34 14.47
N ASP A 33 -14.59 -9.87 15.18
CA ASP A 33 -14.53 -8.62 15.89
C ASP A 33 -14.15 -7.50 14.91
N ARG A 34 -15.17 -6.74 14.52
CA ARG A 34 -15.02 -5.57 13.65
C ARG A 34 -14.71 -4.29 14.42
N THR A 35 -14.46 -4.38 15.73
CA THR A 35 -14.05 -3.22 16.51
C THR A 35 -12.65 -2.77 16.11
N LEU A 36 -12.48 -1.45 16.00
CA LEU A 36 -11.20 -0.84 15.66
C LEU A 36 -10.27 -0.93 16.87
N SER A 37 -9.36 -1.91 16.84
CA SER A 37 -8.33 -2.11 17.87
C SER A 37 -6.93 -1.88 17.30
N THR A 38 -5.97 -1.56 18.17
CA THR A 38 -4.55 -1.43 17.80
C THR A 38 -4.04 -2.68 17.08
N LEU A 39 -4.50 -3.87 17.48
CA LEU A 39 -4.14 -5.11 16.83
C LEU A 39 -4.63 -5.12 15.37
N THR A 40 -5.93 -4.90 15.14
CA THR A 40 -6.52 -4.86 13.79
C THR A 40 -5.91 -3.78 12.89
N PHE A 41 -5.45 -2.67 13.47
CA PHE A 41 -4.71 -1.65 12.75
C PHE A 41 -3.42 -2.20 12.15
N PHE A 42 -2.56 -2.81 12.98
CA PHE A 42 -1.25 -3.32 12.53
C PHE A 42 -1.35 -4.60 11.70
N THR A 43 -2.36 -5.43 11.93
CA THR A 43 -2.49 -6.74 11.26
C THR A 43 -3.31 -6.70 9.99
N PHE A 44 -4.17 -5.69 9.80
CA PHE A 44 -5.07 -5.62 8.66
C PHE A 44 -5.08 -4.26 7.95
N TYR A 45 -5.43 -3.18 8.65
CA TYR A 45 -5.65 -1.88 7.98
C TYR A 45 -4.38 -1.27 7.40
N LEU A 46 -3.30 -1.24 8.17
CA LEU A 46 -2.02 -0.72 7.72
C LEU A 46 -1.39 -1.60 6.61
N PRO A 47 -1.36 -2.95 6.75
CA PRO A 47 -0.91 -3.86 5.70
C PRO A 47 -1.64 -3.74 4.36
N MET A 48 -2.96 -3.52 4.39
CA MET A 48 -3.78 -3.38 3.19
C MET A 48 -3.26 -2.28 2.25
N ASN A 49 -2.65 -1.24 2.81
CA ASN A 49 -2.03 -0.16 2.06
C ASN A 49 -0.51 -0.36 1.84
N LEU A 50 0.20 -0.85 2.86
CA LEU A 50 1.66 -1.03 2.79
C LEU A 50 2.08 -2.10 1.79
N ILE A 51 1.41 -3.26 1.77
CA ILE A 51 1.77 -4.39 0.90
C ILE A 51 1.77 -3.99 -0.58
N PRO A 52 0.65 -3.47 -1.16
CA PRO A 52 0.65 -3.07 -2.57
C PRO A 52 1.65 -1.95 -2.85
N PHE A 53 1.83 -0.99 -1.92
CA PHE A 53 2.82 0.07 -2.08
C PHE A 53 4.26 -0.47 -2.16
N ILE A 54 4.66 -1.30 -1.20
CA ILE A 54 6.00 -1.90 -1.16
C ILE A 54 6.21 -2.75 -2.41
N ALA A 55 5.23 -3.56 -2.82
CA ALA A 55 5.31 -4.35 -4.04
C ALA A 55 5.56 -3.47 -5.29
N LEU A 56 4.87 -2.34 -5.42
CA LEU A 56 5.07 -1.38 -6.52
C LEU A 56 6.48 -0.78 -6.50
N VAL A 57 6.98 -0.37 -5.34
CA VAL A 57 8.33 0.20 -5.19
C VAL A 57 9.41 -0.85 -5.47
N LEU A 58 9.23 -2.10 -5.03
CA LEU A 58 10.14 -3.22 -5.33
C LEU A 58 10.17 -3.55 -6.83
N ALA A 59 9.02 -3.49 -7.51
CA ALA A 59 8.92 -3.72 -8.96
C ALA A 59 9.56 -2.59 -9.79
N THR A 60 9.76 -1.42 -9.19
CA THR A 60 10.30 -0.25 -9.87
C THR A 60 11.82 -0.39 -10.11
N PRO A 61 12.30 -0.10 -11.33
CA PRO A 61 13.74 -0.09 -11.66
C PRO A 61 14.47 1.13 -11.09
N VAL A 62 14.62 1.19 -9.77
CA VAL A 62 15.39 2.23 -9.06
C VAL A 62 16.54 1.61 -8.26
N THR A 63 17.56 2.43 -7.96
CA THR A 63 18.71 2.01 -7.12
C THR A 63 18.25 1.61 -5.72
N ASN A 64 18.99 0.71 -5.06
CA ASN A 64 18.62 0.22 -3.72
C ASN A 64 18.48 1.35 -2.69
N LYS A 65 19.32 2.39 -2.77
CA LYS A 65 19.26 3.57 -1.90
C LYS A 65 17.93 4.33 -2.08
N LEU A 66 17.55 4.63 -3.33
CA LEU A 66 16.28 5.31 -3.62
C LEU A 66 15.09 4.43 -3.26
N ARG A 67 15.18 3.11 -3.51
CA ARG A 67 14.13 2.16 -3.13
C ARG A 67 13.86 2.17 -1.63
N ALA A 68 14.92 2.12 -0.81
CA ALA A 68 14.80 2.20 0.64
C ALA A 68 14.19 3.54 1.10
N GLN A 69 14.59 4.65 0.47
CA GLN A 69 14.00 5.96 0.73
C GLN A 69 12.50 6.01 0.39
N TYR A 70 12.09 5.48 -0.76
CA TYR A 70 10.68 5.41 -1.15
C TYR A 70 9.86 4.51 -0.23
N ILE A 71 10.39 3.35 0.14
CA ILE A 71 9.74 2.46 1.12
C ILE A 71 9.58 3.20 2.45
N GLY A 72 10.65 3.82 2.98
CA GLY A 72 10.60 4.52 4.27
C GLY A 72 9.62 5.69 4.27
N VAL A 73 9.77 6.63 3.35
CA VAL A 73 8.92 7.82 3.24
C VAL A 73 7.47 7.43 2.96
N GLY A 74 7.24 6.53 2.00
CA GLY A 74 5.89 6.11 1.66
C GLY A 74 5.21 5.31 2.77
N SER A 75 5.95 4.47 3.49
CA SER A 75 5.39 3.75 4.65
C SER A 75 4.98 4.71 5.76
N PHE A 76 5.76 5.76 6.01
CA PHE A 76 5.40 6.81 6.97
C PHE A 76 4.14 7.58 6.54
N ILE A 77 4.04 7.95 5.26
CA ILE A 77 2.84 8.60 4.72
C ILE A 77 1.60 7.69 4.81
N ILE A 78 1.74 6.40 4.49
CA ILE A 78 0.66 5.41 4.63
C ILE A 78 0.22 5.27 6.08
N PHE A 79 1.17 5.24 7.02
CA PHE A 79 0.85 5.21 8.44
C PHE A 79 0.00 6.43 8.84
N LEU A 80 0.43 7.64 8.48
CA LEU A 80 -0.32 8.86 8.76
C LEU A 80 -1.71 8.84 8.12
N PHE A 81 -1.81 8.46 6.84
CA PHE A 81 -3.08 8.33 6.14
C PHE A 81 -4.03 7.35 6.86
N THR A 82 -3.52 6.18 7.26
CA THR A 82 -4.33 5.16 7.94
C THR A 82 -4.82 5.67 9.30
N MET A 83 -3.98 6.37 10.06
CA MET A 83 -4.36 7.01 11.33
C MET A 83 -5.42 8.09 11.11
N THR A 84 -5.30 8.89 10.06
CA THR A 84 -6.31 9.90 9.69
C THR A 84 -7.67 9.27 9.38
N ILE A 85 -7.71 8.17 8.61
CA ILE A 85 -8.98 7.47 8.34
C ILE A 85 -9.61 6.94 9.63
N ILE A 86 -8.80 6.38 10.53
CA ILE A 86 -9.28 5.88 11.82
C ILE A 86 -9.85 7.01 12.66
N TYR A 87 -9.12 8.13 12.78
CA TYR A 87 -9.58 9.32 13.47
C TYR A 87 -10.94 9.79 12.95
N PHE A 88 -11.09 9.87 11.62
CA PHE A 88 -12.36 10.25 11.01
C PHE A 88 -13.48 9.25 11.28
N GLN A 89 -13.19 7.95 11.27
CA GLN A 89 -14.18 6.90 11.56
C GLN A 89 -14.71 6.97 13.00
N PHE A 90 -13.88 7.38 13.96
CA PHE A 90 -14.30 7.61 15.34
C PHE A 90 -15.00 8.96 15.55
N THR A 91 -14.63 9.99 14.79
CA THR A 91 -15.19 11.34 14.94
C THR A 91 -16.58 11.45 14.30
N TYR A 92 -16.82 10.78 13.18
CA TYR A 92 -18.04 10.88 12.38
C TYR A 92 -18.84 9.57 12.37
N THR A 93 -19.17 9.06 13.55
CA THR A 93 -19.92 7.79 13.70
C THR A 93 -21.31 7.83 13.07
N SER A 94 -21.96 8.99 13.04
CA SER A 94 -23.31 9.18 12.50
C SER A 94 -23.41 8.98 10.99
N ILE A 95 -22.32 9.20 10.24
CA ILE A 95 -22.23 9.06 8.78
C ILE A 95 -21.17 8.03 8.37
N ALA A 96 -20.73 7.19 9.31
CA ALA A 96 -19.64 6.24 9.09
C ALA A 96 -19.96 5.21 7.98
N SER A 97 -21.23 4.83 7.84
CA SER A 97 -21.70 3.93 6.78
C SER A 97 -21.61 4.56 5.39
N GLU A 98 -21.88 5.86 5.26
CA GLU A 98 -21.82 6.60 4.00
C GLU A 98 -20.36 6.85 3.59
N LEU A 99 -19.51 7.15 4.57
CA LEU A 99 -18.07 7.37 4.35
C LEU A 99 -17.31 6.05 4.13
N PHE A 100 -17.88 4.90 4.50
CA PHE A 100 -17.23 3.59 4.34
C PHE A 100 -16.79 3.31 2.90
N TYR A 101 -17.64 3.60 1.92
CA TYR A 101 -17.31 3.39 0.50
C TYR A 101 -16.18 4.32 0.05
N LEU A 102 -16.23 5.59 0.44
CA LEU A 102 -15.20 6.57 0.13
C LEU A 102 -13.85 6.17 0.74
N TYR A 103 -13.84 5.71 1.99
CA TYR A 103 -12.63 5.20 2.65
C TYR A 103 -12.10 3.94 2.00
N SER A 104 -12.98 3.03 1.56
CA SER A 104 -12.59 1.80 0.89
C SER A 104 -11.92 2.09 -0.45
N ILE A 105 -12.51 2.98 -1.27
CA ILE A 105 -11.92 3.43 -2.54
C ILE A 105 -10.59 4.14 -2.29
N GLY A 106 -10.56 5.06 -1.31
CA GLY A 106 -9.34 5.77 -0.92
C GLY A 106 -8.22 4.81 -0.53
N ARG A 107 -8.50 3.84 0.34
CA ARG A 107 -7.53 2.82 0.76
C ARG A 107 -7.05 1.95 -0.39
N ALA A 108 -7.92 1.57 -1.31
CA ALA A 108 -7.53 0.78 -2.47
C ALA A 108 -6.63 1.58 -3.45
N ALA A 109 -6.95 2.84 -3.72
CA ALA A 109 -6.24 3.66 -4.69
C ALA A 109 -4.95 4.30 -4.14
N PHE A 110 -4.92 4.63 -2.85
CA PHE A 110 -3.83 5.42 -2.24
C PHE A 110 -2.42 4.83 -2.43
N PRO A 111 -2.18 3.51 -2.30
CA PRO A 111 -0.86 2.92 -2.53
C PRO A 111 -0.32 3.20 -3.93
N PHE A 112 -1.20 3.18 -4.94
CA PHE A 112 -0.85 3.40 -6.34
C PHE A 112 -0.57 4.87 -6.61
N ILE A 113 -1.40 5.77 -6.07
CA ILE A 113 -1.20 7.22 -6.21
C ILE A 113 0.11 7.62 -5.53
N LEU A 114 0.34 7.17 -4.30
CA LEU A 114 1.55 7.49 -3.56
C LEU A 114 2.81 6.96 -4.26
N TRP A 115 2.78 5.71 -4.72
CA TRP A 115 3.86 5.15 -5.52
C TRP A 115 4.12 6.00 -6.77
N PHE A 116 3.07 6.33 -7.52
CA PHE A 116 3.21 7.13 -8.74
C PHE A 116 3.83 8.50 -8.41
N VAL A 117 3.34 9.23 -7.41
CA VAL A 117 3.89 10.53 -7.01
C VAL A 117 5.38 10.44 -6.65
N LEU A 118 5.77 9.41 -5.90
CA LEU A 118 7.16 9.28 -5.44
C LEU A 118 8.12 8.85 -6.55
N VAL A 119 7.63 8.06 -7.50
CA VAL A 119 8.48 7.27 -8.40
C VAL A 119 8.35 7.68 -9.87
N ASN A 120 7.34 8.46 -10.27
CA ASN A 120 7.04 8.82 -11.66
C ASN A 120 8.26 9.33 -12.45
N LYS A 121 9.12 10.15 -11.83
CA LYS A 121 10.37 10.64 -12.47
C LYS A 121 11.36 9.54 -12.89
N HIS A 122 11.19 8.32 -12.38
CA HIS A 122 11.98 7.14 -12.71
C HIS A 122 11.21 6.12 -13.54
N LEU A 123 9.93 6.38 -13.81
CA LEU A 123 9.09 5.56 -14.68
C LEU A 123 9.23 5.94 -16.15
N ASP A 124 10.24 6.73 -16.52
CA ASP A 124 10.56 6.99 -17.92
C ASP A 124 10.94 5.69 -18.62
N PHE A 125 9.93 5.06 -19.22
CA PHE A 125 10.08 3.80 -19.95
C PHE A 125 10.96 3.95 -21.21
N ASN A 126 11.45 5.16 -21.51
CA ASN A 126 12.29 5.50 -22.66
C ASN A 126 13.75 5.90 -22.30
N LEU A 127 14.10 6.27 -21.07
CA LEU A 127 15.42 6.86 -20.73
C LEU A 127 16.53 5.87 -20.28
N MET A 128 16.27 4.56 -20.28
CA MET A 128 17.30 3.54 -19.98
C MET A 128 18.15 3.16 -21.20
N HIS A 129 18.47 4.11 -22.09
CA HIS A 129 19.37 3.87 -23.24
C HIS A 129 20.84 4.19 -22.93
N ASN A 130 21.12 4.95 -21.86
CA ASN A 130 22.46 5.52 -21.65
C ASN A 130 23.23 4.99 -20.42
N LEU A 131 22.81 3.85 -19.86
CA LEU A 131 23.48 3.26 -18.68
C LEU A 131 23.73 1.75 -18.80
N SER A 132 23.82 1.22 -20.03
CA SER A 132 24.34 -0.13 -20.30
C SER A 132 25.47 -0.06 -21.31
#